data_AF-A0A2I1H5I5-F1
#
_entry.id   AF-A0A2I1H5I5-F1
#
_cell.length_a   1.000
_cell.length_b   1.000
_cell.length_c   1.000
_cell.angle_alpha   90.00
_cell.angle_beta   90.00
_cell.angle_gamma   90.00
#
_symmetry.space_group_name_H-M   'P 1'
#
loop_
_entity.id
_entity.type
_entity.pdbx_description
1 polymer ?
#
loop_
_entity_poly.entity_id
_entity_poly.type
_entity_poly.pdbx_seq_one_letter_code
_entity_poly.pdbx_strand_id
1 'polypeptide(L)'
;MDTTIVINKEEVMTWVNDNKKPYMKAFFDPFHDVFDSYLAEVVKCKKIEEYIAVEEKLIGPSTVSKPGKIPIRLNKPETKVPAVYYFISLFLIKWAGVHIQSMIEALLHRERTAAVKYEQIKMQNAEVLENYTVLTKKVGDSDLTNSLMIADLENRIRNLEVDVIAKERIILEKSEANNILWEKIKALEEKEKETTCQNMNIDLDNIGKFEKC
;
A
#
# COMPACT_ATOMS: atom_id res chain seq x y z
N MET A 1 27.73 9.08 4.64
CA MET A 1 27.34 8.86 6.05
C MET A 1 28.00 7.58 6.50
N ASP A 2 28.98 7.67 7.39
CA ASP A 2 29.56 6.49 8.02
C ASP A 2 28.47 5.85 8.88
N THR A 3 27.96 4.71 8.41
CA THR A 3 26.96 3.96 9.15
C THR A 3 27.75 3.11 10.13
N THR A 4 27.92 3.60 11.35
CA THR A 4 28.51 2.80 12.42
C THR A 4 27.63 1.57 12.61
N ILE A 5 28.09 0.41 12.15
CA ILE A 5 27.35 -0.85 12.29
C ILE A 5 27.36 -1.19 13.78
N VAL A 6 26.28 -0.81 14.47
CA VAL A 6 26.05 -1.22 15.86
C VAL A 6 25.61 -2.68 15.81
N ILE A 7 26.56 -3.59 16.04
CA ILE A 7 26.26 -5.01 16.08
C ILE A 7 25.44 -5.27 17.34
N ASN A 8 24.15 -5.55 17.16
CA ASN A 8 23.29 -6.02 18.24
C ASN A 8 23.66 -7.46 18.59
N LYS A 9 24.41 -7.63 19.69
CA LYS A 9 24.89 -8.94 20.13
C LYS A 9 23.74 -9.93 20.39
N GLU A 10 22.61 -9.47 20.88
CA GLU A 10 21.46 -10.32 21.23
C GLU A 10 20.76 -10.86 19.98
N GLU A 11 20.63 -10.01 18.96
CA GLU A 11 20.11 -10.38 17.65
C GLU A 11 21.02 -11.40 16.95
N VAL A 12 22.35 -11.18 16.98
CA VAL A 12 23.32 -12.13 16.45
C VAL A 12 23.23 -13.47 17.16
N MET A 13 23.12 -13.49 18.49
CA MET A 13 23.01 -14.73 19.26
C MET A 13 21.73 -15.50 18.94
N THR A 14 20.61 -14.78 18.80
CA THR A 14 19.33 -15.38 18.42
C THR A 14 19.41 -15.99 17.02
N TRP A 15 19.94 -15.24 16.05
CA TRP A 15 20.15 -15.74 14.70
C TRP A 15 21.04 -16.98 14.69
N VAL A 16 22.15 -16.99 15.43
CA VAL A 16 23.04 -18.16 15.54
C VAL A 16 22.29 -19.36 16.10
N ASN A 17 21.50 -19.19 17.17
CA ASN A 17 20.77 -20.29 17.78
C ASN A 17 19.72 -20.89 16.84
N ASP A 18 19.00 -20.05 16.10
CA ASP A 18 17.96 -20.48 15.15
C ASP A 18 18.57 -21.19 13.93
N ASN A 19 19.74 -20.74 13.50
CA ASN A 19 20.36 -21.20 12.26
C ASN A 19 21.40 -22.31 12.46
N LYS A 20 21.92 -22.50 13.68
CA LYS A 20 22.94 -23.52 13.97
C LYS A 20 22.49 -24.91 13.55
N LYS A 21 21.29 -25.33 13.96
CA LYS A 21 20.80 -26.69 13.68
C LYS A 21 20.60 -26.94 12.17
N PRO A 22 19.94 -26.04 11.40
CA PRO A 22 19.86 -26.16 9.94
C PRO A 22 21.22 -26.24 9.24
N TYR A 23 22.18 -25.38 9.58
CA TYR A 23 23.48 -25.39 8.89
C TYR A 23 24.34 -26.60 9.29
N MET A 24 24.30 -27.02 10.55
CA MET A 24 24.93 -28.28 10.96
C MET A 24 24.36 -29.45 10.17
N LYS A 25 23.03 -29.51 10.04
CA LYS A 25 22.37 -30.54 9.23
C LYS A 25 22.81 -30.46 7.76
N ALA A 26 22.79 -29.29 7.15
CA ALA A 26 23.21 -29.11 5.76
C ALA A 26 24.68 -29.50 5.50
N PHE A 27 25.55 -29.34 6.49
CA PHE A 27 26.96 -29.75 6.40
C PHE A 27 27.13 -31.27 6.55
N PHE A 28 26.44 -31.90 7.51
CA PHE A 28 26.64 -33.32 7.82
C PHE A 28 25.76 -34.27 7.00
N ASP A 29 24.60 -33.85 6.50
CA ASP A 29 23.73 -34.72 5.69
C ASP A 29 24.45 -35.26 4.45
N PRO A 30 25.16 -34.45 3.63
CA PRO A 30 25.91 -34.95 2.48
C PRO A 30 27.16 -35.75 2.90
N PHE A 31 27.63 -35.59 4.14
CA PHE A 31 28.86 -36.21 4.60
C PHE A 31 28.77 -37.74 4.63
N HIS A 32 27.60 -38.30 4.93
CA HIS A 32 27.42 -39.75 4.97
C HIS A 32 27.66 -40.38 3.59
N ASP A 33 27.06 -39.83 2.54
CA ASP A 33 27.22 -40.31 1.17
C ASP A 33 28.66 -40.11 0.66
N VAL A 34 29.29 -39.01 1.06
CA VAL A 34 30.70 -38.71 0.76
C VAL A 34 31.65 -39.66 1.50
N PHE A 35 31.36 -40.00 2.75
CA PHE A 35 32.19 -40.88 3.55
C PHE A 35 32.29 -42.26 2.90
N ASP A 36 31.15 -42.82 2.46
CA ASP A 36 31.10 -44.15 1.89
C ASP A 36 31.69 -44.23 0.47
N SER A 37 31.51 -43.17 -0.33
CA SER A 37 31.94 -43.18 -1.74
C SER A 37 33.35 -42.60 -1.96
N TYR A 38 33.67 -41.46 -1.32
CA TYR A 38 34.91 -40.73 -1.62
C TYR A 38 36.09 -41.30 -0.84
N LEU A 39 35.90 -41.68 0.42
CA LEU A 39 37.01 -42.23 1.21
C LEU A 39 37.47 -43.59 0.69
N ALA A 40 36.56 -44.38 0.11
CA ALA A 40 36.93 -45.64 -0.53
C ALA A 40 37.93 -45.43 -1.69
N GLU A 41 37.81 -44.34 -2.45
CA GLU A 41 38.75 -43.98 -3.51
C GLU A 41 40.06 -43.42 -2.94
N VAL A 42 39.97 -42.57 -1.89
CA VAL A 42 41.15 -41.98 -1.24
C VAL A 42 42.03 -43.03 -0.57
N VAL A 43 41.45 -44.06 0.05
CA VAL A 43 42.18 -45.16 0.72
C VAL A 43 43.00 -46.00 -0.26
N LYS A 44 42.59 -46.05 -1.54
CA LYS A 44 43.33 -46.78 -2.58
C LYS A 44 44.61 -46.06 -3.00
N CYS A 45 44.74 -44.76 -2.70
CA CYS A 45 45.89 -43.95 -3.08
C CYS A 45 47.14 -44.37 -2.29
N LYS A 46 48.22 -44.64 -3.00
CA LYS A 46 49.53 -44.97 -2.41
C LYS A 46 50.54 -43.84 -2.60
N LYS A 47 50.34 -43.01 -3.62
CA LYS A 47 51.22 -41.90 -3.98
C LYS A 47 50.45 -40.59 -4.01
N ILE A 48 51.19 -39.48 -3.87
CA ILE A 48 50.60 -38.13 -3.84
C ILE A 48 49.97 -37.75 -5.19
N GLU A 49 50.51 -38.24 -6.31
CA GLU A 49 49.99 -37.95 -7.65
C GLU A 49 48.63 -38.62 -7.88
N GLU A 50 48.46 -39.86 -7.40
CA GLU A 50 47.18 -40.58 -7.41
C GLU A 50 46.14 -39.83 -6.58
N TYR A 51 46.54 -39.38 -5.38
CA TYR A 51 45.70 -38.58 -4.50
C TYR A 51 45.24 -37.27 -5.17
N ILE A 52 46.16 -36.53 -5.80
CA ILE A 52 45.83 -35.26 -6.46
C ILE A 52 44.79 -35.47 -7.56
N ALA A 53 44.91 -36.55 -8.35
CA ALA A 53 43.94 -36.87 -9.40
C ALA A 53 42.56 -37.23 -8.83
N VAL A 54 42.52 -38.01 -7.73
CA VAL A 54 41.26 -38.35 -7.05
C VAL A 54 40.62 -37.11 -6.41
N GLU A 55 41.42 -36.26 -5.77
CA GLU A 55 40.97 -35.00 -5.20
C GLU A 55 40.30 -34.11 -6.26
N GLU A 56 41.00 -33.84 -7.37
CA GLU A 56 40.47 -33.00 -8.45
C GLU A 56 39.18 -33.56 -9.05
N LYS A 57 39.07 -34.88 -9.18
CA LYS A 57 37.86 -35.55 -9.67
C LYS A 57 36.67 -35.40 -8.73
N LEU A 58 36.88 -35.52 -7.41
CA LEU A 58 35.80 -35.63 -6.43
C LEU A 58 35.35 -34.29 -5.84
N ILE A 59 36.29 -33.35 -5.65
CA ILE A 59 36.00 -32.02 -5.08
C ILE A 59 36.24 -30.87 -6.08
N GLY A 60 36.69 -31.17 -7.29
CA GLY A 60 36.99 -30.19 -8.33
C GLY A 60 38.37 -29.55 -8.18
N PRO A 61 38.77 -28.69 -9.14
CA PRO A 61 40.02 -27.94 -9.06
C PRO A 61 39.94 -26.92 -7.91
N SER A 62 40.36 -27.33 -6.71
CA SER A 62 40.26 -26.49 -5.52
C SER A 62 41.40 -25.46 -5.46
N THR A 63 41.07 -24.22 -5.14
CA THR A 63 42.02 -23.15 -4.79
C THR A 63 42.37 -23.12 -3.29
N VAL A 64 41.66 -23.93 -2.47
CA VAL A 64 41.66 -23.86 -1.00
C VAL A 64 43.00 -24.24 -0.40
N SER A 65 43.79 -25.10 -1.06
CA SER A 65 45.20 -25.26 -0.73
C SER A 65 45.99 -25.76 -1.94
N LYS A 66 47.15 -25.14 -2.21
CA LYS A 66 48.14 -25.72 -3.12
C LYS A 66 48.56 -27.10 -2.56
N PRO A 67 48.78 -28.12 -3.39
CA PRO A 67 49.15 -29.48 -2.94
C PRO A 67 50.43 -29.58 -2.09
N GLY A 68 51.20 -28.50 -1.92
CA GLY A 68 52.54 -28.52 -1.33
C GLY A 68 52.68 -28.00 0.11
N LYS A 69 51.66 -27.40 0.74
CA LYS A 69 51.77 -26.99 2.16
C LYS A 69 51.21 -28.09 3.06
N ILE A 70 51.99 -29.17 3.12
CA ILE A 70 51.79 -30.25 4.08
C ILE A 70 51.75 -29.64 5.48
N PRO A 71 50.74 -29.92 6.32
CA PRO A 71 50.81 -29.57 7.73
C PRO A 71 52.08 -30.19 8.30
N ILE A 72 53.02 -29.36 8.75
CA ILE A 72 54.37 -29.76 9.23
C ILE A 72 54.31 -30.92 10.24
N ARG A 73 53.17 -31.06 10.95
CA ARG A 73 52.91 -32.12 11.93
C ARG A 73 52.71 -33.52 11.34
N LEU A 74 52.30 -33.67 10.08
CA LEU A 74 52.07 -34.98 9.44
C LEU A 74 53.35 -35.55 8.79
N ASN A 75 54.38 -34.72 8.59
CA ASN A 75 55.65 -35.12 7.97
C ASN A 75 56.81 -35.19 8.97
N LYS A 76 56.52 -35.50 10.24
CA LYS A 76 57.60 -35.72 11.22
C LYS A 76 58.30 -37.05 10.91
N PRO A 77 59.62 -37.07 10.73
CA PRO A 77 60.37 -38.30 10.44
C PRO A 77 60.29 -39.35 11.56
N GLU A 78 59.95 -38.91 12.77
CA GLU A 78 59.78 -39.74 13.97
C GLU A 78 58.48 -40.55 13.97
N THR A 79 57.45 -40.07 13.26
CA THR A 79 56.13 -40.71 13.20
C THR A 79 55.88 -41.25 11.79
N LYS A 80 56.07 -42.55 11.58
CA LYS A 80 55.65 -43.23 10.35
C LYS A 80 54.11 -43.32 10.31
N VAL A 81 53.45 -42.21 9.99
CA VAL A 81 52.00 -42.23 9.72
C VAL A 81 51.78 -42.87 8.35
N PRO A 82 51.00 -43.96 8.23
CA PRO A 82 50.66 -44.53 6.94
C PRO A 82 50.05 -43.50 6.00
N ALA A 83 50.48 -43.49 4.73
CA ALA A 83 50.05 -42.52 3.71
C ALA A 83 48.51 -42.44 3.56
N VAL A 84 47.80 -43.53 3.81
CA VAL A 84 46.33 -43.59 3.78
C VAL A 84 45.71 -42.62 4.79
N TYR A 85 46.16 -42.61 6.05
CA TYR A 85 45.61 -41.69 7.07
C TYR A 85 45.91 -40.23 6.73
N TYR A 86 47.05 -39.99 6.08
CA TYR A 86 47.44 -38.68 5.59
C TYR A 86 46.50 -38.17 4.49
N PHE A 87 46.24 -39.00 3.46
CA PHE A 87 45.33 -38.65 2.37
C PHE A 87 43.89 -38.46 2.83
N ILE A 88 43.39 -39.32 3.74
CA ILE A 88 42.05 -39.15 4.33
C ILE A 88 41.94 -37.81 5.05
N SER A 89 42.92 -37.49 5.91
CA SER A 89 42.88 -36.25 6.70
C SER A 89 42.89 -35.01 5.80
N LEU A 90 43.76 -35.00 4.79
CA LEU A 90 43.83 -33.90 3.82
C LEU A 90 42.53 -33.74 3.04
N PHE A 91 41.98 -34.85 2.56
CA PHE A 91 40.75 -34.86 1.78
C PHE A 91 39.60 -34.27 2.59
N LEU A 92 39.41 -34.76 3.82
CA LEU A 92 38.33 -34.31 4.70
C LEU A 92 38.43 -32.81 5.03
N ILE A 93 39.64 -32.31 5.30
CA ILE A 93 39.86 -30.89 5.58
C ILE A 93 39.50 -30.04 4.36
N LYS A 94 39.95 -30.43 3.16
CA LYS A 94 39.67 -29.69 1.93
C LYS A 94 38.20 -29.74 1.55
N TRP A 95 37.59 -30.93 1.60
CA TRP A 95 36.17 -31.12 1.35
C TRP A 95 35.34 -30.25 2.30
N ALA A 96 35.64 -30.26 3.60
CA ALA A 96 34.95 -29.42 4.57
C ALA A 96 35.11 -27.93 4.26
N GLY A 97 36.31 -27.51 3.87
CA GLY A 97 36.58 -26.13 3.45
C GLY A 97 35.75 -25.69 2.25
N VAL A 98 35.69 -26.52 1.20
CA VAL A 98 34.89 -26.25 -0.01
C VAL A 98 33.40 -26.16 0.31
N HIS A 99 32.89 -27.09 1.12
CA HIS A 99 31.47 -27.08 1.50
C HIS A 99 31.11 -25.88 2.38
N ILE A 100 31.93 -25.55 3.39
CA ILE A 100 31.71 -24.36 4.22
C ILE A 100 31.75 -23.10 3.35
N GLN A 101 32.69 -23.00 2.41
CA GLN A 101 32.77 -21.86 1.50
C GLN A 101 31.47 -21.71 0.70
N SER A 102 30.98 -22.80 0.09
CA SER A 102 29.72 -22.78 -0.66
C SER A 102 28.52 -22.35 0.20
N MET A 103 28.44 -22.82 1.45
CA MET A 103 27.40 -22.42 2.39
C MET A 103 27.47 -20.93 2.74
N ILE A 104 28.68 -20.41 2.99
CA ILE A 104 28.90 -18.98 3.27
C ILE A 104 28.53 -18.12 2.07
N GLU A 105 28.91 -18.53 0.86
CA GLU A 105 28.56 -17.82 -0.37
C GLU A 105 27.04 -17.74 -0.59
N ALA A 106 26.33 -18.87 -0.38
CA ALA A 106 24.87 -18.91 -0.47
C ALA A 106 24.21 -17.98 0.58
N LEU A 107 24.72 -17.99 1.81
CA LEU A 107 24.28 -17.11 2.90
C LEU A 107 24.46 -15.63 2.54
N LEU A 108 25.65 -15.25 2.11
CA LEU A 108 25.97 -13.88 1.71
C LEU A 108 25.12 -13.42 0.53
N HIS A 109 24.87 -14.30 -0.44
CA HIS A 109 24.03 -13.98 -1.58
C HIS A 109 22.59 -13.70 -1.14
N ARG A 110 22.01 -14.58 -0.31
CA ARG A 110 20.66 -14.40 0.25
C ARG A 110 20.52 -13.07 0.99
N GLU A 111 21.50 -12.76 1.83
CA GLU A 111 21.48 -11.53 2.63
C GLU A 111 21.54 -10.28 1.75
N ARG A 112 22.41 -10.27 0.74
CA ARG A 112 22.48 -9.18 -0.24
C ARG A 112 21.14 -8.97 -0.96
N THR A 113 20.49 -10.05 -1.39
CA THR A 113 19.18 -9.97 -2.03
C THR A 113 18.10 -9.44 -1.09
N ALA A 114 18.12 -9.84 0.17
CA ALA A 114 17.18 -9.35 1.18
C ALA A 114 17.37 -7.85 1.44
N ALA A 115 18.61 -7.38 1.59
CA ALA A 115 18.93 -5.98 1.79
C ALA A 115 18.45 -5.10 0.62
N VAL A 116 18.66 -5.54 -0.63
CA VAL A 116 18.18 -4.82 -1.82
C VAL A 116 16.65 -4.72 -1.83
N LYS A 117 15.93 -5.79 -1.52
CA LYS A 117 14.46 -5.78 -1.43
C LYS A 117 13.97 -4.84 -0.33
N TYR A 118 14.63 -4.82 0.82
CA TYR A 118 14.29 -3.95 1.92
C TYR A 118 14.41 -2.46 1.53
N GLU A 119 15.52 -2.06 0.90
CA GLU A 119 15.69 -0.68 0.43
C GLU A 119 14.65 -0.30 -0.64
N GLN A 120 14.27 -1.23 -1.53
CA GLN A 120 13.19 -0.99 -2.49
C GLN A 120 11.84 -0.75 -1.80
N ILE A 121 11.47 -1.58 -0.83
CA ILE A 121 10.22 -1.44 -0.06
C ILE A 121 10.22 -0.11 0.71
N LYS A 122 11.35 0.25 1.32
CA LYS A 122 11.51 1.51 2.05
C LYS A 122 11.29 2.73 1.14
N MET A 123 11.82 2.71 -0.08
CA MET A 123 11.60 3.77 -1.07
C MET A 123 10.13 3.86 -1.49
N GLN A 124 9.48 2.73 -1.77
CA GLN A 124 8.05 2.69 -2.12
C GLN A 124 7.17 3.22 -0.98
N ASN A 125 7.47 2.86 0.26
CA ASN A 125 6.73 3.35 1.42
C ASN A 125 6.89 4.86 1.61
N ALA A 126 8.07 5.44 1.32
CA ALA A 126 8.27 6.87 1.35
C ALA A 126 7.44 7.60 0.29
N GLU A 127 7.38 7.06 -0.94
CA GLU A 127 6.54 7.59 -2.02
C GLU A 127 5.05 7.52 -1.69
N VAL A 128 4.57 6.40 -1.14
CA VAL A 128 3.18 6.25 -0.69
C VAL A 128 2.84 7.26 0.40
N LEU A 129 3.75 7.48 1.36
CA LEU A 129 3.55 8.45 2.42
C LEU A 129 3.45 9.88 1.87
N GLU A 130 4.33 10.26 0.95
CA GLU A 130 4.27 11.57 0.28
C GLU A 130 2.94 11.74 -0.46
N ASN A 131 2.54 10.75 -1.27
CA ASN A 131 1.26 10.76 -1.99
C ASN A 131 0.06 10.89 -1.05
N TYR A 132 0.09 10.20 0.09
CA TYR A 132 -0.97 10.29 1.10
C TYR A 132 -1.06 11.70 1.71
N THR A 133 0.07 12.36 2.00
CA THR A 133 0.06 13.73 2.52
C THR A 133 -0.50 14.73 1.50
N VAL A 134 -0.15 14.59 0.22
CA VAL A 134 -0.69 15.42 -0.87
C VAL A 134 -2.20 15.22 -1.01
N LEU A 135 -2.66 13.97 -0.98
CA LEU A 135 -4.08 13.65 -1.09
C LEU A 135 -4.87 14.22 0.08
N THR A 136 -4.38 14.06 1.31
CA THR A 136 -5.02 14.58 2.51
C THR A 136 -5.19 16.10 2.43
N LYS A 137 -4.17 16.82 1.96
CA LYS A 137 -4.25 18.26 1.73
C LYS A 137 -5.33 18.62 0.71
N LYS A 138 -5.36 17.94 -0.44
CA LYS A 138 -6.37 18.18 -1.50
C LYS A 138 -7.80 17.94 -1.01
N VAL A 139 -8.01 16.90 -0.20
CA VAL A 139 -9.32 16.61 0.40
C VAL A 139 -9.72 17.75 1.34
N GLY A 140 -8.82 18.19 2.23
CA GLY A 140 -9.08 19.32 3.12
C GLY A 140 -9.39 20.62 2.37
N ASP A 141 -8.63 20.94 1.31
CA ASP A 141 -8.87 22.12 0.47
C ASP A 141 -10.24 22.03 -0.25
N SER A 142 -10.62 20.83 -0.72
CA SER A 142 -11.92 20.58 -1.36
C SER A 142 -13.08 20.73 -0.36
N ASP A 143 -12.95 20.16 0.84
CA ASP A 143 -13.97 20.23 1.89
C ASP A 143 -14.21 21.68 2.33
N LEU A 144 -13.13 22.45 2.49
CA LEU A 144 -13.20 23.88 2.77
C LEU A 144 -13.91 24.65 1.64
N THR A 145 -13.51 24.40 0.39
CA THR A 145 -14.13 25.05 -0.78
C THR A 145 -15.62 24.74 -0.88
N ASN A 146 -16.00 23.48 -0.71
CA ASN A 146 -17.39 23.04 -0.74
C ASN A 146 -18.21 23.68 0.38
N SER A 147 -17.65 23.73 1.59
CA SER A 147 -18.32 24.36 2.75
C SER A 147 -18.55 25.85 2.53
N LEU A 148 -17.59 26.57 1.94
CA LEU A 148 -17.74 27.97 1.58
C LEU A 148 -18.82 28.19 0.51
N MET A 149 -18.86 27.34 -0.52
CA MET A 149 -19.90 27.40 -1.56
C MET A 149 -21.29 27.13 -0.99
N ILE A 150 -21.43 26.14 -0.09
CA ILE A 150 -22.70 25.85 0.57
C ILE A 150 -23.17 27.06 1.37
N ALA A 151 -22.29 27.67 2.18
CA ALA A 151 -22.65 28.84 2.99
C ALA A 151 -23.07 30.05 2.12
N ASP A 152 -22.41 30.29 0.98
CA ASP A 152 -22.81 31.33 0.03
C ASP A 152 -24.21 31.05 -0.55
N LEU A 153 -24.46 29.82 -0.99
CA LEU A 153 -25.75 29.41 -1.55
C LEU A 153 -26.88 29.50 -0.51
N GLU A 154 -26.64 29.07 0.73
CA GLU A 154 -27.60 29.19 1.83
C GLU A 154 -27.97 30.65 2.11
N ASN A 155 -26.99 31.57 2.11
CA ASN A 155 -27.25 32.99 2.28
C ASN A 155 -28.05 33.59 1.12
N ARG A 156 -27.73 33.20 -0.12
CA ARG A 156 -28.49 33.64 -1.31
C ARG A 156 -29.93 33.15 -1.27
N ILE A 157 -30.16 31.90 -0.87
CA ILE A 157 -31.50 31.33 -0.70
C ILE A 157 -32.27 32.14 0.35
N ARG A 158 -31.69 32.41 1.52
CA ARG A 158 -32.33 33.20 2.59
C ARG A 158 -32.74 34.59 2.12
N ASN A 159 -31.88 35.26 1.36
CA ASN A 159 -32.20 36.58 0.80
C ASN A 159 -33.38 36.51 -0.19
N LEU A 160 -33.39 35.49 -1.06
CA LEU A 160 -34.48 35.28 -2.01
C LEU A 160 -35.81 34.92 -1.30
N GLU A 161 -35.76 34.14 -0.23
CA GLU A 161 -36.94 33.83 0.60
C GLU A 161 -37.56 35.10 1.18
N VAL A 162 -36.75 36.03 1.69
CA VAL A 162 -37.23 37.33 2.20
C VAL A 162 -37.89 38.14 1.09
N ASP A 163 -37.28 38.21 -0.10
CA ASP A 163 -37.83 38.94 -1.24
C ASP A 163 -39.16 38.33 -1.72
N VAL A 164 -39.27 37.01 -1.74
CA VAL A 164 -40.51 36.28 -2.10
C VAL A 164 -41.61 36.61 -1.09
N ILE A 165 -41.33 36.51 0.21
CA ILE A 165 -42.31 36.84 1.27
C ILE A 165 -42.80 38.29 1.14
N ALA A 166 -41.88 39.23 0.88
CA ALA A 166 -42.23 40.63 0.69
C ALA A 166 -43.15 40.84 -0.52
N LYS A 167 -42.85 40.17 -1.64
CA LYS A 167 -43.67 40.22 -2.87
C LYS A 167 -45.04 39.57 -2.66
N GLU A 168 -45.10 38.43 -1.98
CA GLU A 168 -46.35 37.76 -1.63
C GLU A 168 -47.27 38.65 -0.80
N ARG A 169 -46.72 39.35 0.21
CA ARG A 169 -47.50 40.32 1.00
C ARG A 169 -48.08 41.44 0.14
N ILE A 170 -47.29 42.04 -0.75
CA ILE A 170 -47.76 43.09 -1.66
C ILE A 170 -48.88 42.58 -2.58
N ILE A 171 -48.75 41.34 -3.10
CA ILE A 171 -49.78 40.72 -3.94
C ILE A 171 -51.08 40.53 -3.16
N LEU A 172 -50.99 40.02 -1.92
CA LEU A 172 -52.16 39.84 -1.05
C LEU A 172 -52.86 41.18 -0.78
N GLU A 173 -52.12 42.22 -0.38
CA GLU A 173 -52.66 43.57 -0.14
C GLU A 173 -53.35 44.14 -1.40
N LYS A 174 -52.74 43.99 -2.58
CA LYS A 174 -53.35 44.42 -3.84
C LYS A 174 -54.59 43.61 -4.20
N SER A 175 -54.60 42.31 -3.93
CA SER A 175 -55.75 41.44 -4.21
C SER A 175 -56.95 41.82 -3.34
N GLU A 176 -56.72 42.16 -2.07
CA GLU A 176 -57.76 42.63 -1.15
C GLU A 176 -58.32 43.99 -1.59
N ALA A 177 -57.45 44.93 -1.97
CA ALA A 177 -57.87 46.22 -2.53
C ALA A 177 -58.73 46.05 -3.80
N ASN A 178 -58.35 45.13 -4.70
CA ASN A 178 -59.14 44.81 -5.89
C ASN A 178 -60.50 44.20 -5.54
N ASN A 179 -60.57 43.31 -4.54
CA ASN A 179 -61.83 42.71 -4.10
C ASN A 179 -62.80 43.79 -3.56
N ILE A 180 -62.29 44.71 -2.74
CA ILE A 180 -63.06 45.86 -2.24
C ILE A 180 -63.58 46.73 -3.40
N LEU A 181 -62.76 46.96 -4.42
CA LEU A 181 -63.18 47.72 -5.61
C LEU A 181 -64.29 47.01 -6.39
N TRP A 182 -64.18 45.68 -6.57
CA TRP A 182 -65.22 44.88 -7.22
C TRP A 182 -66.57 44.95 -6.50
N GLU A 183 -66.58 44.83 -5.17
CA GLU A 183 -67.80 44.98 -4.37
C GLU A 183 -68.42 46.38 -4.51
N LYS A 184 -67.59 47.43 -4.57
CA LYS A 184 -68.07 48.81 -4.82
C LYS A 184 -68.68 48.97 -6.21
N ILE A 185 -68.08 48.39 -7.24
CA ILE A 185 -68.60 48.43 -8.62
C ILE A 185 -69.95 47.72 -8.67
N LYS A 186 -70.05 46.52 -8.11
CA LYS A 186 -71.29 45.74 -8.08
C LYS A 186 -72.43 46.49 -7.36
N ALA A 187 -72.14 47.12 -6.22
CA ALA A 187 -73.11 47.94 -5.50
C ALA A 187 -73.59 49.18 -6.29
N LEU A 188 -72.73 49.76 -7.14
CA LEU A 188 -73.12 50.86 -8.03
C LEU A 188 -73.98 50.36 -9.20
N GLU A 189 -73.64 49.21 -9.79
CA GLU A 189 -74.45 48.58 -10.86
C GLU A 189 -75.87 48.21 -10.38
N GLU A 190 -76.01 47.73 -9.14
CA GLU A 190 -77.33 47.46 -8.54
C GLU A 190 -78.16 48.74 -8.38
N LYS A 191 -77.55 49.83 -7.89
CA LYS A 191 -78.21 51.14 -7.78
C LYS A 191 -78.61 51.73 -9.14
N GLU A 192 -77.79 51.51 -10.17
CA GLU A 192 -78.10 51.93 -11.54
C GLU A 192 -79.29 51.13 -12.11
N LYS A 193 -79.35 49.82 -11.87
CA LYS A 193 -80.50 49.00 -12.26
C LYS A 193 -81.79 49.41 -11.54
N GLU A 194 -81.72 49.70 -10.24
CA GLU A 194 -82.87 50.18 -9.46
C GLU A 194 -83.38 51.53 -9.97
N THR A 195 -82.50 52.50 -10.23
CA THR A 195 -82.90 53.81 -10.78
C THR A 195 -83.43 53.70 -12.21
N THR A 196 -82.89 52.80 -13.03
CA THR A 196 -83.39 52.55 -14.40
C THR A 196 -84.77 51.88 -14.38
N CYS A 197 -85.03 50.94 -13.46
CA CYS A 197 -86.36 50.34 -13.26
C CYS A 197 -87.38 51.37 -12.75
N GLN A 198 -86.97 52.28 -11.86
CA GLN A 198 -87.85 53.38 -11.39
C GLN A 198 -88.19 54.35 -12.53
N ASN A 199 -87.24 54.66 -13.42
CA ASN A 199 -87.49 55.54 -14.56
C ASN A 199 -88.39 54.90 -15.63
N MET A 200 -88.26 53.60 -15.93
CA MET A 200 -89.18 52.91 -16.86
C MET A 200 -90.61 52.80 -16.34
N ASN A 201 -90.81 52.71 -15.01
CA ASN A 201 -92.15 52.74 -14.41
C ASN A 201 -92.83 54.11 -14.57
N ILE A 202 -92.07 55.21 -14.64
CA ILE A 202 -92.62 56.55 -14.88
C ILE A 202 -93.02 56.72 -16.36
N ASP A 203 -92.31 56.10 -17.29
CA ASP A 203 -92.63 56.18 -18.72
C ASP A 203 -93.80 55.27 -19.16
N LEU A 204 -94.05 54.15 -18.47
CA LEU A 204 -95.18 53.25 -18.77
C LEU A 204 -96.56 53.81 -18.35
N ASP A 205 -96.62 54.82 -17.49
CA ASP A 205 -97.88 55.52 -17.16
C ASP A 205 -98.34 56.48 -18.28
N ASN A 206 -97.56 56.66 -19.36
CA ASN A 206 -97.89 57.59 -20.46
C ASN A 206 -98.16 56.95 -21.82
N ILE A 207 -98.04 55.63 -22.01
CA ILE A 207 -98.43 54.97 -23.27
C ILE A 207 -99.09 53.61 -22.98
N GLY A 208 -100.34 53.46 -23.45
CA GLY A 208 -101.13 52.25 -23.26
C GLY A 208 -100.52 50.97 -23.84
N LYS A 209 -100.67 49.88 -23.07
CA LYS A 209 -100.59 48.45 -23.42
C LYS A 209 -99.41 48.00 -24.30
N PHE A 210 -98.49 47.22 -23.73
CA PHE A 210 -98.28 45.80 -24.10
C PHE A 210 -97.45 45.07 -23.01
N GLU A 211 -97.52 43.73 -23.03
CA GLU A 211 -97.28 42.75 -21.95
C GLU A 211 -95.88 42.62 -21.32
N LYS A 212 -95.95 42.20 -20.04
CA LYS A 212 -95.15 41.24 -19.25
C LYS A 212 -93.64 41.47 -19.05
N CYS A 213 -93.32 41.71 -17.78
CA CYS A 213 -92.51 40.75 -17.02
C CYS A 213 -93.42 39.70 -16.38
#